data_AF-A0A1G8E192-F1
#
_entry.id   AF-A0A1G8E192-F1
#
_cell.length_a   1.000
_cell.length_b   1.000
_cell.length_c   1.000
_cell.angle_alpha   90.00
_cell.angle_beta   90.00
_cell.angle_gamma   90.00
#
_symmetry.space_group_name_H-M   'P 1'
#
loop_
_entity.id
_entity.type
_entity.pdbx_description
1 polymer ?
#
loop_
_entity_poly.entity_id
_entity_poly.type
_entity_poly.pdbx_seq_one_letter_code
_entity_poly.pdbx_strand_id
1 'polypeptide(L)'
;MFPKPKSVLLPNTYAFESEPMVKPTGFREYDARWLFQKEINLMGVQALGMGLGALIAELGVKQEIVTGHDFRGYSASIKYALISGLMAAGCKVHDIGLAVTPMAYFAQFDLDVPCVAMVTASHNDNGWTGVKMGANRPLTFGPDEMTRLKEIVLNAEFKNKAGGSYQFHENYPARYIADLTSRPKLTRKLKVVAACGNGTAGAFAPQVLEAIGCEVIPLDTELDHTFPKYNPNPEDMEMLHAIRDAVLHHKADVGLGFDGDGDRCGVVDNTGEEIFADKVGVMLARDMSAIHKEAQFVVDVKSTGLFVTDPVLQKQGAKVAYWKTGHSYMKRRTNEMGALAGFEKSGHFFFNKPFGRGYDDGLVSAIAICDMLDRAPGKSMADLKNALPKTWSSPTMSPHCADEVKYGVIDKVVKHFEGLQAKGAKIGGQSIRDLVTVNGVRVTVEDGSWGLMRASSNKPELVVVVESPVSEQRMHDMFEMVNSVLRTHPEVGEYNQKI
;
A
#
# COMPACT_ATOMS: atom_id res chain seq x y z
N MET A 1 -34.11 -8.90 -14.27
CA MET A 1 -33.53 -7.79 -13.47
C MET A 1 -32.72 -8.44 -12.35
N PHE A 2 -31.47 -8.03 -12.13
CA PHE A 2 -30.66 -8.61 -11.04
C PHE A 2 -31.22 -8.14 -9.69
N PRO A 3 -31.32 -9.00 -8.65
CA PRO A 3 -31.95 -8.60 -7.39
C PRO A 3 -31.16 -7.48 -6.69
N LYS A 4 -31.86 -6.66 -5.89
CA LYS A 4 -31.22 -5.63 -5.08
C LYS A 4 -30.36 -6.27 -3.98
N PRO A 5 -29.08 -5.87 -3.80
CA PRO A 5 -28.23 -6.42 -2.75
C PRO A 5 -28.81 -6.23 -1.34
N LYS A 6 -28.68 -7.26 -0.52
CA LYS A 6 -28.96 -7.24 0.92
C LYS A 6 -27.66 -7.08 1.69
N SER A 7 -27.72 -6.44 2.86
CA SER A 7 -26.52 -6.20 3.68
C SER A 7 -26.06 -7.44 4.45
N VAL A 8 -26.98 -8.37 4.73
CA VAL A 8 -26.73 -9.60 5.48
C VAL A 8 -27.62 -10.73 4.92
N LEU A 9 -27.00 -11.87 4.63
CA LEU A 9 -27.61 -13.16 4.31
C LEU A 9 -26.87 -14.24 5.10
N LEU A 10 -27.59 -15.27 5.53
CA LEU A 10 -26.99 -16.38 6.26
C LEU A 10 -26.42 -17.43 5.27
N PRO A 11 -25.15 -17.83 5.39
CA PRO A 11 -24.59 -18.93 4.60
C PRO A 11 -25.41 -20.21 4.71
N ASN A 12 -25.31 -21.09 3.69
CA ASN A 12 -26.04 -22.36 3.60
C ASN A 12 -27.57 -22.20 3.63
N THR A 13 -28.10 -21.12 3.03
CA THR A 13 -29.54 -20.90 2.87
C THR A 13 -29.88 -20.66 1.41
N TYR A 14 -31.13 -20.95 1.02
CA TYR A 14 -31.64 -20.63 -0.32
C TYR A 14 -31.41 -19.16 -0.68
N ALA A 15 -31.70 -18.24 0.26
CA ALA A 15 -31.51 -16.80 0.05
C ALA A 15 -30.06 -16.45 -0.29
N PHE A 16 -29.07 -17.05 0.39
CA PHE A 16 -27.66 -16.81 0.13
C PHE A 16 -27.22 -17.24 -1.27
N GLU A 17 -27.84 -18.27 -1.83
CA GLU A 17 -27.57 -18.75 -3.19
C GLU A 17 -28.42 -18.04 -4.27
N SER A 18 -29.52 -17.39 -3.88
CA SER A 18 -30.46 -16.77 -4.83
C SER A 18 -30.44 -15.23 -4.84
N GLU A 19 -29.74 -14.59 -3.90
CA GLU A 19 -29.73 -13.14 -3.74
C GLU A 19 -28.31 -12.60 -3.50
N PRO A 20 -28.00 -11.38 -3.99
CA PRO A 20 -26.72 -10.74 -3.73
C PRO A 20 -26.62 -10.23 -2.29
N MET A 21 -25.52 -10.54 -1.62
CA MET A 21 -25.13 -9.96 -0.33
C MET A 21 -23.95 -9.03 -0.51
N VAL A 22 -24.09 -7.78 -0.09
CA VAL A 22 -23.00 -6.79 -0.06
C VAL A 22 -23.13 -5.93 1.19
N LYS A 23 -22.22 -6.08 2.15
CA LYS A 23 -22.19 -5.24 3.34
C LYS A 23 -21.68 -3.83 2.97
N PRO A 24 -22.40 -2.74 3.29
CA PRO A 24 -22.03 -1.38 2.89
C PRO A 24 -20.66 -0.89 3.37
N THR A 25 -20.19 -1.41 4.52
CA THR A 25 -18.91 -1.01 5.12
C THR A 25 -17.68 -1.55 4.38
N GLY A 26 -17.86 -2.47 3.42
CA GLY A 26 -16.74 -2.95 2.63
C GLY A 26 -16.34 -2.05 1.46
N PHE A 27 -17.14 -1.03 1.14
CA PHE A 27 -16.69 0.08 0.28
C PHE A 27 -15.86 1.04 1.14
N ARG A 28 -14.53 0.92 1.09
CA ARG A 28 -13.58 1.74 1.86
C ARG A 28 -13.25 3.02 1.10
N GLU A 29 -12.36 3.85 1.66
CA GLU A 29 -12.00 5.16 1.08
C GLU A 29 -11.45 5.05 -0.35
N TYR A 30 -10.76 3.97 -0.70
CA TYR A 30 -9.98 3.88 -1.93
C TYR A 30 -9.87 2.48 -2.54
N ASP A 31 -10.43 1.47 -1.88
CA ASP A 31 -10.57 0.09 -2.35
C ASP A 31 -11.84 -0.53 -1.77
N ALA A 32 -12.12 -1.79 -2.14
CA ALA A 32 -13.23 -2.52 -1.56
C ALA A 32 -12.74 -3.81 -0.90
N ARG A 33 -13.18 -4.09 0.34
CA ARG A 33 -12.78 -5.28 1.12
C ARG A 33 -13.92 -5.81 1.97
N TRP A 34 -14.07 -7.13 1.97
CA TRP A 34 -15.10 -7.85 2.72
C TRP A 34 -14.56 -9.19 3.22
N LEU A 35 -15.13 -9.69 4.30
CA LEU A 35 -15.04 -11.12 4.61
C LEU A 35 -15.92 -11.91 3.64
N PHE A 36 -15.31 -12.79 2.85
CA PHE A 36 -16.04 -13.67 1.93
C PHE A 36 -16.98 -14.60 2.69
N GLN A 37 -18.16 -14.84 2.12
CA GLN A 37 -19.30 -15.55 2.72
C GLN A 37 -19.96 -14.89 3.93
N LYS A 38 -19.29 -13.99 4.65
CA LYS A 38 -19.85 -13.31 5.83
C LYS A 38 -20.37 -11.91 5.51
N GLU A 39 -19.72 -11.21 4.59
CA GLU A 39 -20.02 -9.81 4.25
C GLU A 39 -20.24 -9.61 2.75
N ILE A 40 -19.78 -10.53 1.92
CA ILE A 40 -20.07 -10.59 0.48
C ILE A 40 -20.18 -12.05 0.01
N ASN A 41 -21.15 -12.35 -0.87
CA ASN A 41 -21.25 -13.64 -1.58
C ASN A 41 -20.92 -13.47 -3.07
N LEU A 42 -20.90 -14.56 -3.85
CA LEU A 42 -20.54 -14.50 -5.27
C LEU A 42 -21.53 -13.63 -6.09
N MET A 43 -22.83 -13.70 -5.80
CA MET A 43 -23.82 -12.80 -6.42
C MET A 43 -23.57 -11.33 -6.05
N GLY A 44 -23.10 -11.05 -4.84
CA GLY A 44 -22.66 -9.72 -4.41
C GLY A 44 -21.44 -9.22 -5.19
N VAL A 45 -20.48 -10.09 -5.47
CA VAL A 45 -19.32 -9.78 -6.34
C VAL A 45 -19.77 -9.55 -7.79
N GLN A 46 -20.74 -10.31 -8.28
CA GLN A 46 -21.35 -10.04 -9.59
C GLN A 46 -22.04 -8.67 -9.61
N ALA A 47 -22.81 -8.32 -8.58
CA ALA A 47 -23.38 -6.98 -8.43
C ALA A 47 -22.29 -5.88 -8.40
N LEU A 48 -21.16 -6.12 -7.74
CA LEU A 48 -20.01 -5.21 -7.77
C LEU A 48 -19.49 -5.02 -9.20
N GLY A 49 -19.33 -6.09 -9.97
CA GLY A 49 -18.92 -6.02 -11.38
C GLY A 49 -19.91 -5.25 -12.25
N MET A 50 -21.21 -5.48 -12.05
CA MET A 50 -22.26 -4.74 -12.75
C MET A 50 -22.24 -3.25 -12.40
N GLY A 51 -22.07 -2.93 -11.12
CA GLY A 51 -21.97 -1.56 -10.64
C GLY A 51 -20.72 -0.84 -11.15
N LEU A 52 -19.58 -1.55 -11.19
CA LEU A 52 -18.32 -1.02 -11.72
C LEU A 52 -18.45 -0.70 -13.21
N GLY A 53 -19.03 -1.60 -14.01
CA GLY A 53 -19.25 -1.33 -15.43
C GLY A 53 -20.21 -0.16 -15.69
N ALA A 54 -21.23 0.00 -14.85
CA ALA A 54 -22.12 1.16 -14.89
C ALA A 54 -21.39 2.46 -14.53
N LEU A 55 -20.53 2.45 -13.49
CA LEU A 55 -19.72 3.60 -13.12
C LEU A 55 -18.74 3.99 -14.24
N ILE A 56 -18.06 3.03 -14.86
CA ILE A 56 -17.15 3.28 -15.99
C ILE A 56 -17.90 3.97 -17.15
N ALA A 57 -19.13 3.54 -17.42
CA ALA A 57 -19.98 4.19 -18.42
C ALA A 57 -20.39 5.62 -18.00
N GLU A 58 -20.71 5.86 -16.73
CA GLU A 58 -20.99 7.21 -16.20
C GLU A 58 -19.79 8.15 -16.32
N LEU A 59 -18.57 7.63 -16.12
CA LEU A 59 -17.32 8.38 -16.28
C LEU A 59 -16.95 8.67 -17.75
N GLY A 60 -17.68 8.10 -18.71
CA GLY A 60 -17.39 8.27 -20.14
C GLY A 60 -16.08 7.63 -20.59
N VAL A 61 -15.53 6.70 -19.81
CA VAL A 61 -14.29 5.98 -20.12
C VAL A 61 -14.61 4.78 -20.99
N LYS A 62 -13.68 4.40 -21.89
CA LYS A 62 -13.80 3.17 -22.70
C LYS A 62 -14.06 1.98 -21.76
N GLN A 63 -15.15 1.25 -21.98
CA GLN A 63 -15.57 0.11 -21.15
C GLN A 63 -14.71 -1.15 -21.42
N GLU A 64 -13.40 -1.00 -21.34
CA GLU A 64 -12.41 -2.08 -21.36
C GLU A 64 -11.71 -2.11 -20.01
N ILE A 65 -11.60 -3.31 -19.42
CA ILE A 65 -11.06 -3.46 -18.06
C ILE A 65 -10.14 -4.67 -17.95
N VAL A 66 -8.95 -4.44 -17.38
CA VAL A 66 -8.04 -5.52 -16.96
C VAL A 66 -8.53 -6.10 -15.64
N THR A 67 -8.51 -7.43 -15.51
CA THR A 67 -8.72 -8.11 -14.24
C THR A 67 -7.75 -9.26 -14.05
N GLY A 68 -7.37 -9.51 -12.80
CA GLY A 68 -6.52 -10.60 -12.36
C GLY A 68 -6.86 -10.93 -10.91
N HIS A 69 -6.16 -11.91 -10.34
CA HIS A 69 -6.39 -12.28 -8.95
C HIS A 69 -5.11 -12.73 -8.23
N ASP A 70 -5.10 -12.57 -6.91
CA ASP A 70 -4.05 -13.13 -6.03
C ASP A 70 -4.23 -14.65 -5.80
N PHE A 71 -3.31 -15.28 -5.08
CA PHE A 71 -3.29 -16.73 -4.85
C PHE A 71 -4.16 -17.22 -3.67
N ARG A 72 -5.21 -16.51 -3.23
CA ARG A 72 -6.09 -17.10 -2.19
C ARG A 72 -6.97 -18.20 -2.77
N GLY A 73 -7.33 -19.19 -1.95
CA GLY A 73 -8.09 -20.38 -2.38
C GLY A 73 -9.46 -20.08 -3.02
N TYR A 74 -10.00 -18.88 -2.83
CA TYR A 74 -11.27 -18.42 -3.38
C TYR A 74 -11.14 -17.32 -4.45
N SER A 75 -9.95 -16.77 -4.67
CA SER A 75 -9.75 -15.56 -5.50
C SER A 75 -10.12 -15.77 -6.97
N ALA A 76 -9.86 -16.96 -7.53
CA ALA A 76 -10.29 -17.29 -8.88
C ALA A 76 -11.82 -17.24 -9.04
N SER A 77 -12.57 -17.84 -8.11
CA SER A 77 -14.03 -17.83 -8.11
C SER A 77 -14.61 -16.42 -7.99
N ILE A 78 -13.99 -15.58 -7.15
CA ILE A 78 -14.37 -14.18 -6.98
C ILE A 78 -14.12 -13.38 -8.25
N LYS A 79 -12.96 -13.56 -8.90
CA LYS A 79 -12.68 -12.95 -10.20
C LYS A 79 -13.71 -13.35 -11.25
N TYR A 80 -14.08 -14.62 -11.36
CA TYR A 80 -15.10 -15.04 -12.34
C TYR A 80 -16.48 -14.46 -12.05
N ALA A 81 -16.89 -14.33 -10.78
CA ALA A 81 -18.12 -13.62 -10.42
C ALA A 81 -18.07 -12.14 -10.82
N LEU A 82 -16.93 -11.48 -10.59
CA LEU A 82 -16.70 -10.09 -11.00
C LEU A 82 -16.77 -9.93 -12.52
N ILE A 83 -16.08 -10.80 -13.27
CA ILE A 83 -16.09 -10.85 -14.74
C ILE A 83 -17.53 -10.98 -15.27
N SER A 84 -18.33 -11.88 -14.68
CA SER A 84 -19.73 -12.06 -15.06
C SER A 84 -20.52 -10.76 -14.94
N GLY A 85 -20.32 -10.01 -13.84
CA GLY A 85 -20.95 -8.71 -13.64
C GLY A 85 -20.48 -7.64 -14.63
N LEU A 86 -19.18 -7.56 -14.87
CA LEU A 86 -18.57 -6.62 -15.82
C LEU A 86 -19.09 -6.85 -17.24
N MET A 87 -19.15 -8.12 -17.69
CA MET A 87 -19.70 -8.45 -19.01
C MET A 87 -21.19 -8.12 -19.12
N ALA A 88 -21.98 -8.33 -18.05
CA ALA A 88 -23.39 -7.95 -18.03
C ALA A 88 -23.61 -6.42 -18.14
N ALA A 89 -22.64 -5.62 -17.68
CA ALA A 89 -22.62 -4.17 -17.84
C ALA A 89 -22.07 -3.69 -19.21
N GLY A 90 -21.71 -4.62 -20.10
CA GLY A 90 -21.21 -4.30 -21.45
C GLY A 90 -19.70 -4.09 -21.52
N CYS A 91 -18.94 -4.40 -20.47
CA CYS A 91 -17.49 -4.27 -20.50
C CYS A 91 -16.84 -5.39 -21.31
N LYS A 92 -15.80 -5.04 -22.07
CA LYS A 92 -14.83 -6.01 -22.59
C LYS A 92 -13.77 -6.25 -21.52
N VAL A 93 -13.69 -7.49 -21.04
CA VAL A 93 -12.85 -7.88 -19.92
C VAL A 93 -11.58 -8.56 -20.42
N HIS A 94 -10.43 -8.05 -19.98
CA HIS A 94 -9.10 -8.55 -20.26
C HIS A 94 -8.58 -9.29 -19.02
N ASP A 95 -8.73 -10.60 -18.99
CA ASP A 95 -8.29 -11.44 -17.87
C ASP A 95 -6.82 -11.84 -18.02
N ILE A 96 -5.99 -11.46 -17.05
CA ILE A 96 -4.55 -11.77 -17.01
C ILE A 96 -4.22 -12.96 -16.07
N GLY A 97 -5.22 -13.62 -15.50
CA GLY A 97 -5.04 -14.80 -14.66
C GLY A 97 -4.54 -14.50 -13.24
N LEU A 98 -3.69 -15.40 -12.73
CA LEU A 98 -2.99 -15.22 -11.47
C LEU A 98 -1.93 -14.13 -11.64
N ALA A 99 -1.97 -13.10 -10.81
CA ALA A 99 -1.13 -11.92 -10.95
C ALA A 99 -0.82 -11.29 -9.59
N VAL A 100 0.30 -10.58 -9.51
CA VAL A 100 0.50 -9.57 -8.47
C VAL A 100 -0.25 -8.28 -8.84
N THR A 101 -0.65 -7.49 -7.85
CA THR A 101 -1.34 -6.21 -8.06
C THR A 101 -0.64 -5.28 -9.05
N PRO A 102 0.69 -5.04 -8.98
CA PRO A 102 1.36 -4.19 -9.97
C PRO A 102 1.32 -4.73 -11.40
N MET A 103 1.20 -6.05 -11.61
CA MET A 103 1.06 -6.64 -12.94
C MET A 103 -0.29 -6.25 -13.57
N ALA A 104 -1.36 -6.13 -12.77
CA ALA A 104 -2.65 -5.63 -13.24
C ALA A 104 -2.60 -4.14 -13.61
N TYR A 105 -1.83 -3.33 -12.87
CA TYR A 105 -1.60 -1.92 -13.22
C TYR A 105 -0.76 -1.79 -14.49
N PHE A 106 0.32 -2.56 -14.62
CA PHE A 106 1.14 -2.63 -15.83
C PHE A 106 0.31 -2.96 -17.07
N ALA A 107 -0.61 -3.91 -16.94
CA ALA A 107 -1.47 -4.33 -18.04
C ALA A 107 -2.36 -3.23 -18.61
N GLN A 108 -2.72 -2.21 -17.81
CA GLN A 108 -3.41 -1.04 -18.35
C GLN A 108 -2.57 -0.30 -19.39
N PHE A 109 -1.25 -0.22 -19.20
CA PHE A 109 -0.33 0.42 -20.14
C PHE A 109 -0.05 -0.47 -21.34
N ASP A 110 0.26 -1.74 -21.08
CA ASP A 110 0.73 -2.69 -22.09
C ASP A 110 -0.37 -3.22 -23.02
N LEU A 111 -1.62 -3.27 -22.57
CA LEU A 111 -2.78 -3.65 -23.39
C LEU A 111 -3.58 -2.47 -23.94
N ASP A 112 -3.17 -1.24 -23.62
CA ASP A 112 -3.93 -0.02 -23.87
C ASP A 112 -5.38 -0.03 -23.32
N VAL A 113 -5.52 -0.48 -22.07
CA VAL A 113 -6.82 -0.62 -21.39
C VAL A 113 -6.90 0.38 -20.22
N PRO A 114 -7.89 1.30 -20.17
CA PRO A 114 -7.89 2.36 -19.18
C PRO A 114 -8.31 1.91 -17.78
N CYS A 115 -9.11 0.84 -17.66
CA CYS A 115 -9.65 0.38 -16.38
C CYS A 115 -8.93 -0.85 -15.84
N VAL A 116 -8.95 -1.01 -14.52
CA VAL A 116 -8.41 -2.18 -13.80
C VAL A 116 -9.34 -2.56 -12.65
N ALA A 117 -9.46 -3.86 -12.40
CA ALA A 117 -10.07 -4.44 -11.21
C ALA A 117 -9.30 -5.68 -10.78
N MET A 118 -8.39 -5.52 -9.82
CA MET A 118 -7.56 -6.59 -9.28
C MET A 118 -8.22 -7.22 -8.07
N VAL A 119 -8.51 -8.53 -8.12
CA VAL A 119 -9.11 -9.27 -7.00
C VAL A 119 -8.03 -9.67 -6.00
N THR A 120 -8.04 -9.02 -4.84
CA THR A 120 -7.11 -9.27 -3.75
C THR A 120 -7.58 -8.61 -2.46
N ALA A 121 -7.15 -9.16 -1.32
CA ALA A 121 -7.26 -8.49 -0.03
C ALA A 121 -5.90 -8.00 0.51
N SER A 122 -4.88 -7.90 -0.35
CA SER A 122 -3.51 -7.59 -0.01
C SER A 122 -3.01 -8.49 1.13
N HIS A 123 -2.58 -7.91 2.25
CA HIS A 123 -2.09 -8.59 3.44
C HIS A 123 -3.15 -8.90 4.50
N ASN A 124 -4.44 -8.80 4.22
CA ASN A 124 -5.43 -9.21 5.21
C ASN A 124 -5.38 -10.75 5.41
N ASP A 125 -5.80 -11.23 6.58
CA ASP A 125 -5.86 -12.68 6.82
C ASP A 125 -6.76 -13.43 5.84
N ASN A 126 -6.59 -14.76 5.78
CA ASN A 126 -7.51 -15.62 5.04
C ASN A 126 -8.96 -15.45 5.48
N GLY A 127 -9.86 -15.45 4.50
CA GLY A 127 -11.27 -15.09 4.65
C GLY A 127 -11.61 -13.70 4.13
N TRP A 128 -10.63 -12.78 4.06
CA TRP A 128 -10.82 -11.49 3.39
C TRP A 128 -10.67 -11.60 1.88
N THR A 129 -11.55 -10.91 1.16
CA THR A 129 -11.44 -10.64 -0.27
C THR A 129 -11.55 -9.14 -0.50
N GLY A 130 -11.16 -8.69 -1.69
CA GLY A 130 -11.35 -7.31 -2.09
C GLY A 130 -11.14 -7.12 -3.58
N VAL A 131 -11.32 -5.87 -4.01
CA VAL A 131 -11.03 -5.44 -5.37
C VAL A 131 -10.36 -4.06 -5.33
N LYS A 132 -9.16 -3.95 -5.90
CA LYS A 132 -8.49 -2.67 -6.18
C LYS A 132 -8.92 -2.21 -7.58
N MET A 133 -9.54 -1.04 -7.68
CA MET A 133 -10.23 -0.59 -8.90
C MET A 133 -9.73 0.77 -9.37
N GLY A 134 -9.74 0.98 -10.68
CA GLY A 134 -9.39 2.26 -11.30
C GLY A 134 -9.94 2.37 -12.72
N ALA A 135 -10.14 3.59 -13.20
CA ALA A 135 -10.58 3.88 -14.57
C ALA A 135 -9.70 4.91 -15.30
N ASN A 136 -8.56 5.28 -14.70
CA ASN A 136 -7.63 6.24 -15.29
C ASN A 136 -6.19 5.89 -14.89
N ARG A 137 -5.51 5.06 -15.68
CA ARG A 137 -4.12 4.63 -15.42
C ARG A 137 -3.17 5.83 -15.13
N PRO A 138 -2.26 5.73 -14.15
CA PRO A 138 -2.05 4.61 -13.22
C PRO A 138 -3.00 4.61 -12.01
N LEU A 139 -3.93 5.57 -11.92
CA LEU A 139 -4.70 5.88 -10.73
C LEU A 139 -5.77 4.83 -10.40
N THR A 140 -5.92 4.60 -9.10
CA THR A 140 -7.03 3.87 -8.47
C THR A 140 -8.10 4.86 -7.98
N PHE A 141 -9.30 4.35 -7.73
CA PHE A 141 -10.43 5.14 -7.25
C PHE A 141 -10.14 5.81 -5.90
N GLY A 142 -10.67 7.02 -5.77
CA GLY A 142 -10.72 7.77 -4.52
C GLY A 142 -12.12 7.74 -3.90
N PRO A 143 -12.37 8.56 -2.87
CA PRO A 143 -13.63 8.57 -2.13
C PRO A 143 -14.86 8.82 -2.99
N ASP A 144 -14.75 9.69 -4.00
CA ASP A 144 -15.88 10.07 -4.85
C ASP A 144 -16.33 8.89 -5.71
N GLU A 145 -15.39 8.23 -6.40
CA GLU A 145 -15.71 7.06 -7.22
C GLU A 145 -16.16 5.88 -6.35
N MET A 146 -15.55 5.66 -5.18
CA MET A 146 -15.94 4.60 -4.25
C MET A 146 -17.34 4.83 -3.66
N THR A 147 -17.68 6.08 -3.34
CA THR A 147 -19.02 6.45 -2.86
C THR A 147 -20.06 6.25 -3.95
N ARG A 148 -19.79 6.71 -5.18
CA ARG A 148 -20.71 6.51 -6.30
C ARG A 148 -20.89 5.02 -6.64
N LEU A 149 -19.80 4.24 -6.64
CA LEU A 149 -19.87 2.79 -6.85
C LEU A 149 -20.74 2.10 -5.80
N LYS A 150 -20.59 2.47 -4.53
CA LYS A 150 -21.42 1.97 -3.43
C LYS A 150 -22.90 2.24 -3.67
N GLU A 151 -23.26 3.46 -4.03
CA GLU A 151 -24.65 3.83 -4.33
C GLU A 151 -25.23 2.98 -5.45
N ILE A 152 -24.51 2.88 -6.58
CA ILE A 152 -24.94 2.09 -7.74
C ILE A 152 -25.21 0.64 -7.33
N VAL A 153 -24.28 0.03 -6.60
CA VAL A 153 -24.38 -1.37 -6.19
C VAL A 153 -25.54 -1.57 -5.22
N LEU A 154 -25.61 -0.78 -4.15
CA LEU A 154 -26.63 -0.97 -3.11
C LEU A 154 -28.04 -0.64 -3.58
N ASN A 155 -28.20 0.24 -4.57
CA ASN A 155 -29.50 0.58 -5.17
C ASN A 155 -29.87 -0.28 -6.38
N ALA A 156 -28.97 -1.17 -6.83
CA ALA A 156 -29.12 -1.93 -8.07
C ALA A 156 -29.35 -1.06 -9.31
N GLU A 157 -28.65 0.08 -9.39
CA GLU A 157 -28.64 0.98 -10.56
C GLU A 157 -27.74 0.44 -11.69
N PHE A 158 -27.78 -0.88 -11.91
CA PHE A 158 -26.99 -1.59 -12.90
C PHE A 158 -27.49 -1.24 -14.31
N LYS A 159 -26.86 -0.26 -14.96
CA LYS A 159 -27.17 0.14 -16.34
C LYS A 159 -26.68 -0.92 -17.34
N ASN A 160 -27.27 -2.12 -17.29
CA ASN A 160 -26.85 -3.26 -18.10
C ASN A 160 -26.96 -2.95 -19.59
N LYS A 161 -25.96 -3.40 -20.34
CA LYS A 161 -25.86 -3.17 -21.78
C LYS A 161 -25.32 -4.41 -22.46
N ALA A 162 -25.91 -4.79 -23.59
CA ALA A 162 -25.38 -5.86 -24.42
C ALA A 162 -24.00 -5.48 -25.00
N GLY A 163 -23.18 -6.49 -25.33
CA GLY A 163 -21.88 -6.29 -25.99
C GLY A 163 -20.65 -6.48 -25.09
N GLY A 164 -20.83 -6.91 -23.84
CA GLY A 164 -19.71 -7.36 -23.02
C GLY A 164 -19.03 -8.59 -23.63
N SER A 165 -17.72 -8.70 -23.45
CA SER A 165 -16.91 -9.80 -23.99
C SER A 165 -15.78 -10.16 -23.06
N TYR A 166 -15.24 -11.37 -23.23
CA TYR A 166 -14.15 -11.90 -22.43
C TYR A 166 -12.94 -12.21 -23.32
N GLN A 167 -11.76 -11.79 -22.89
CA GLN A 167 -10.49 -12.12 -23.51
C GLN A 167 -9.49 -12.54 -22.42
N PHE A 168 -9.01 -13.77 -22.49
CA PHE A 168 -7.91 -14.25 -21.64
C PHE A 168 -6.57 -13.95 -22.31
N HIS A 169 -5.61 -13.44 -21.55
CA HIS A 169 -4.23 -13.20 -21.99
C HIS A 169 -3.33 -14.30 -21.45
N GLU A 170 -3.05 -15.30 -22.28
CA GLU A 170 -2.19 -16.43 -21.92
C GLU A 170 -0.77 -15.96 -21.59
N ASN A 171 -0.20 -16.53 -20.53
CA ASN A 171 1.17 -16.25 -20.06
C ASN A 171 1.49 -14.75 -19.92
N TYR A 172 0.50 -13.97 -19.47
CA TYR A 172 0.68 -12.54 -19.22
C TYR A 172 1.89 -12.21 -18.30
N PRO A 173 2.21 -13.00 -17.26
CA PRO A 173 3.38 -12.75 -16.42
C PRO A 173 4.70 -12.60 -17.19
N ALA A 174 4.88 -13.30 -18.31
CA ALA A 174 6.10 -13.18 -19.12
C ALA A 174 6.30 -11.76 -19.68
N ARG A 175 5.22 -11.05 -20.03
CA ARG A 175 5.29 -9.66 -20.54
C ARG A 175 5.71 -8.69 -19.45
N TYR A 176 5.13 -8.83 -18.26
CA TYR A 176 5.48 -8.01 -17.11
C TYR A 176 6.91 -8.25 -16.63
N ILE A 177 7.34 -9.51 -16.54
CA ILE A 177 8.72 -9.85 -16.18
C ILE A 177 9.69 -9.30 -17.23
N ALA A 178 9.39 -9.44 -18.52
CA ALA A 178 10.22 -8.88 -19.59
C ALA A 178 10.32 -7.34 -19.49
N ASP A 179 9.22 -6.65 -19.17
CA ASP A 179 9.23 -5.19 -18.97
C ASP A 179 10.17 -4.75 -17.84
N LEU A 180 10.15 -5.46 -16.70
CA LEU A 180 11.02 -5.17 -15.57
C LEU A 180 12.49 -5.51 -15.83
N THR A 181 12.75 -6.50 -16.69
CA THR A 181 14.07 -7.13 -16.83
C THR A 181 14.76 -6.83 -18.16
N SER A 182 14.07 -6.19 -19.11
CA SER A 182 14.63 -5.72 -20.40
C SER A 182 15.50 -4.47 -20.22
N ARG A 183 16.57 -4.64 -19.45
CA ARG A 183 17.50 -3.60 -19.01
C ARG A 183 18.91 -4.18 -18.82
N PRO A 184 19.95 -3.35 -18.68
CA PRO A 184 21.26 -3.84 -18.25
C PRO A 184 21.15 -4.54 -16.89
N LYS A 185 21.84 -5.68 -16.78
CA LYS A 185 22.00 -6.41 -15.51
C LYS A 185 22.87 -5.62 -14.54
N LEU A 186 22.73 -5.94 -13.26
CA LEU A 186 23.57 -5.41 -12.19
C LEU A 186 25.04 -5.76 -12.46
N THR A 187 25.93 -4.82 -12.16
CA THR A 187 27.38 -5.03 -12.31
C THR A 187 28.00 -5.74 -11.11
N ARG A 188 27.40 -5.54 -9.94
CA ARG A 188 27.71 -6.20 -8.67
C ARG A 188 26.91 -7.48 -8.55
N LYS A 189 27.59 -8.55 -8.15
CA LYS A 189 26.96 -9.83 -7.83
C LYS A 189 26.32 -9.72 -6.43
N LEU A 190 25.01 -9.47 -6.39
CA LEU A 190 24.25 -9.37 -5.14
C LEU A 190 23.64 -10.72 -4.78
N LYS A 191 23.83 -11.16 -3.53
CA LYS A 191 23.13 -12.31 -2.95
C LYS A 191 21.91 -11.81 -2.18
N VAL A 192 20.72 -12.21 -2.61
CA VAL A 192 19.44 -11.66 -2.12
C VAL A 192 18.56 -12.78 -1.58
N VAL A 193 18.07 -12.63 -0.35
CA VAL A 193 16.94 -13.45 0.14
C VAL A 193 15.64 -12.89 -0.42
N ALA A 194 14.87 -13.71 -1.12
CA ALA A 194 13.55 -13.34 -1.66
C ALA A 194 12.46 -14.04 -0.84
N ALA A 195 11.81 -13.30 0.06
CA ALA A 195 10.83 -13.82 0.99
C ALA A 195 9.40 -13.47 0.57
N CYS A 196 8.54 -14.47 0.39
CA CYS A 196 7.19 -14.25 -0.17
C CYS A 196 6.04 -14.74 0.71
N GLY A 197 6.33 -15.36 1.87
CA GLY A 197 5.30 -15.83 2.82
C GLY A 197 4.23 -16.73 2.19
N ASN A 198 4.61 -17.51 1.18
CA ASN A 198 3.75 -18.36 0.36
C ASN A 198 2.64 -17.62 -0.43
N GLY A 199 2.71 -16.29 -0.46
CA GLY A 199 1.82 -15.42 -1.22
C GLY A 199 2.14 -15.36 -2.71
N THR A 200 1.31 -14.63 -3.45
CA THR A 200 1.34 -14.57 -4.92
C THR A 200 2.69 -14.13 -5.50
N ALA A 201 3.42 -13.27 -4.77
CA ALA A 201 4.74 -12.80 -5.16
C ALA A 201 5.75 -13.94 -5.35
N GLY A 202 5.58 -15.09 -4.67
CA GLY A 202 6.46 -16.25 -4.77
C GLY A 202 6.57 -16.82 -6.18
N ALA A 203 5.53 -16.67 -7.00
CA ALA A 203 5.52 -17.12 -8.39
C ALA A 203 6.37 -16.25 -9.33
N PHE A 204 6.78 -15.05 -8.91
CA PHE A 204 7.36 -14.05 -9.82
C PHE A 204 8.64 -13.42 -9.29
N ALA A 205 8.72 -13.13 -7.99
CA ALA A 205 9.81 -12.36 -7.40
C ALA A 205 11.19 -13.01 -7.57
N PRO A 206 11.37 -14.33 -7.33
CA PRO A 206 12.67 -14.98 -7.56
C PRO A 206 13.13 -14.84 -9.02
N GLN A 207 12.24 -15.10 -9.98
CA GLN A 207 12.56 -15.02 -11.40
C GLN A 207 12.96 -13.60 -11.84
N VAL A 208 12.27 -12.57 -11.34
CA VAL A 208 12.62 -11.16 -11.64
C VAL A 208 14.00 -10.81 -11.09
N LEU A 209 14.28 -11.19 -9.84
CA LEU A 209 15.55 -10.90 -9.18
C LEU A 209 16.74 -11.65 -9.84
N GLU A 210 16.55 -12.90 -10.22
CA GLU A 210 17.57 -13.65 -10.99
C GLU A 210 17.82 -13.02 -12.36
N ALA A 211 16.76 -12.57 -13.05
CA ALA A 211 16.86 -12.00 -14.38
C ALA A 211 17.65 -10.67 -14.40
N ILE A 212 17.56 -9.84 -13.35
CA ILE A 212 18.38 -8.62 -13.20
C ILE A 212 19.83 -8.91 -12.77
N GLY A 213 20.16 -10.15 -12.38
CA GLY A 213 21.52 -10.60 -12.10
C GLY A 213 21.83 -10.94 -10.65
N CYS A 214 20.83 -11.04 -9.76
CA CYS A 214 21.03 -11.46 -8.38
C CYS A 214 21.25 -12.99 -8.25
N GLU A 215 22.02 -13.39 -7.25
CA GLU A 215 22.01 -14.76 -6.70
C GLU A 215 20.88 -14.83 -5.67
N VAL A 216 19.79 -15.54 -5.99
CA VAL A 216 18.58 -15.56 -5.17
C VAL A 216 18.57 -16.75 -4.22
N ILE A 217 18.23 -16.47 -2.97
CA ILE A 217 17.90 -17.46 -1.94
C ILE A 217 16.38 -17.39 -1.72
N PRO A 218 15.62 -18.40 -2.17
CA PRO A 218 14.18 -18.41 -1.97
C PRO A 218 13.83 -18.64 -0.49
N LEU A 219 12.89 -17.86 0.04
CA LEU A 219 12.29 -18.06 1.36
C LEU A 219 10.76 -18.04 1.22
N ASP A 220 10.12 -19.17 1.46
CA ASP A 220 8.66 -19.30 1.40
C ASP A 220 8.06 -18.81 0.05
N THR A 221 8.71 -19.17 -1.06
CA THR A 221 8.32 -18.78 -2.43
C THR A 221 7.34 -19.74 -3.08
N GLU A 222 7.26 -20.98 -2.59
CA GLU A 222 6.27 -21.95 -3.07
C GLU A 222 4.88 -21.49 -2.66
N LEU A 223 3.97 -21.40 -3.63
CA LEU A 223 2.63 -20.90 -3.41
C LEU A 223 1.83 -21.85 -2.50
N ASP A 224 1.33 -21.33 -1.38
CA ASP A 224 0.45 -22.05 -0.45
C ASP A 224 -0.56 -21.06 0.15
N HIS A 225 -1.82 -21.18 -0.29
CA HIS A 225 -2.88 -20.27 0.11
C HIS A 225 -3.31 -20.43 1.58
N THR A 226 -2.79 -21.43 2.30
CA THR A 226 -3.04 -21.59 3.74
C THR A 226 -2.15 -20.67 4.58
N PHE A 227 -1.08 -20.11 4.01
CA PHE A 227 -0.07 -19.28 4.68
C PHE A 227 0.46 -19.96 5.96
N PRO A 228 1.15 -21.11 5.83
CA PRO A 228 1.36 -22.06 6.92
C PRO A 228 2.27 -21.55 8.05
N LYS A 229 3.11 -20.54 7.80
CA LYS A 229 4.05 -19.99 8.79
C LYS A 229 3.57 -18.68 9.39
N TYR A 230 3.23 -17.74 8.52
CA TYR A 230 2.78 -16.40 8.85
C TYR A 230 2.04 -15.83 7.63
N ASN A 231 1.21 -14.82 7.86
CA ASN A 231 0.55 -14.10 6.78
C ASN A 231 1.60 -13.30 5.96
N PRO A 232 1.53 -13.25 4.61
CA PRO A 232 2.52 -12.57 3.78
C PRO A 232 2.41 -11.05 3.92
N ASN A 233 3.04 -10.53 4.97
CA ASN A 233 3.11 -9.12 5.30
C ASN A 233 4.54 -8.77 5.76
N PRO A 234 5.31 -8.03 4.94
CA PRO A 234 6.71 -7.73 5.23
C PRO A 234 6.90 -6.64 6.30
N GLU A 235 5.83 -6.26 7.00
CA GLU A 235 5.87 -5.45 8.23
C GLU A 235 5.68 -6.30 9.49
N ASP A 236 5.28 -7.57 9.37
CA ASP A 236 5.07 -8.45 10.52
C ASP A 236 6.41 -8.98 11.04
N MET A 237 6.61 -8.91 12.36
CA MET A 237 7.86 -9.29 13.01
C MET A 237 8.25 -10.75 12.76
N GLU A 238 7.28 -11.66 12.66
CA GLU A 238 7.55 -13.08 12.37
C GLU A 238 8.20 -13.26 10.99
N MET A 239 7.68 -12.57 9.96
CA MET A 239 8.25 -12.59 8.62
C MET A 239 9.63 -11.91 8.59
N LEU A 240 9.77 -10.75 9.24
CA LEU A 240 11.05 -10.04 9.32
C LEU A 240 12.14 -10.85 10.02
N HIS A 241 11.81 -11.58 11.09
CA HIS A 241 12.73 -12.48 11.76
C HIS A 241 13.13 -13.67 10.89
N ALA A 242 12.20 -14.24 10.13
CA ALA A 242 12.51 -15.30 9.17
C ALA A 242 13.48 -14.80 8.09
N ILE A 243 13.27 -13.59 7.57
CA ILE A 243 14.17 -12.94 6.61
C ILE A 243 15.55 -12.72 7.25
N ARG A 244 15.63 -12.15 8.46
CA ARG A 244 16.87 -11.96 9.22
C ARG A 244 17.64 -13.26 9.32
N ASP A 245 17.00 -14.32 9.79
CA ASP A 245 17.67 -15.59 10.04
C ASP A 245 18.23 -16.18 8.74
N ALA A 246 17.49 -16.08 7.63
CA ALA A 246 17.97 -16.47 6.31
C ALA A 246 19.14 -15.60 5.83
N VAL A 247 19.07 -14.27 6.00
CA VAL A 247 20.14 -13.35 5.62
C VAL A 247 21.44 -13.68 6.37
N LEU A 248 21.35 -13.88 7.69
CA LEU A 248 22.49 -14.22 8.53
C LEU A 248 23.07 -15.60 8.18
N HIS A 249 22.21 -16.60 8.00
CA HIS A 249 22.61 -17.97 7.68
C HIS A 249 23.36 -18.04 6.34
N HIS A 250 22.81 -17.40 5.30
CA HIS A 250 23.38 -17.45 3.94
C HIS A 250 24.41 -16.35 3.66
N LYS A 251 24.62 -15.43 4.60
CA LYS A 251 25.46 -14.23 4.45
C LYS A 251 25.04 -13.42 3.21
N ALA A 252 23.74 -13.17 3.09
CA ALA A 252 23.17 -12.41 1.99
C ALA A 252 23.49 -10.91 2.13
N ASP A 253 23.56 -10.19 1.00
CA ASP A 253 23.76 -8.74 0.97
C ASP A 253 22.51 -7.98 1.45
N VAL A 254 21.33 -8.56 1.24
CA VAL A 254 20.03 -7.99 1.62
C VAL A 254 18.95 -9.08 1.62
N GLY A 255 17.96 -8.95 2.49
CA GLY A 255 16.70 -9.66 2.42
C GLY A 255 15.58 -8.75 1.93
N LEU A 256 14.81 -9.21 0.95
CA LEU A 256 13.68 -8.51 0.35
C LEU A 256 12.41 -9.34 0.58
N GLY A 257 11.45 -8.77 1.31
CA GLY A 257 10.18 -9.41 1.63
C GLY A 257 9.02 -8.80 0.85
N PHE A 258 8.14 -9.62 0.28
CA PHE A 258 6.98 -9.17 -0.49
C PHE A 258 5.68 -9.56 0.19
N ASP A 259 4.67 -8.69 0.12
CA ASP A 259 3.36 -9.02 0.64
C ASP A 259 2.52 -9.88 -0.32
N GLY A 260 1.35 -10.33 0.15
CA GLY A 260 0.55 -11.36 -0.52
C GLY A 260 0.18 -11.05 -1.98
N ASP A 261 0.04 -9.78 -2.34
CA ASP A 261 -0.25 -9.32 -3.71
C ASP A 261 0.89 -8.51 -4.36
N GLY A 262 2.04 -8.38 -3.71
CA GLY A 262 3.31 -7.95 -4.31
C GLY A 262 3.44 -6.46 -4.62
N ASP A 263 2.62 -5.58 -4.02
CA ASP A 263 2.77 -4.13 -4.17
C ASP A 263 3.59 -3.47 -3.06
N ARG A 264 4.07 -4.25 -2.08
CA ARG A 264 4.98 -3.80 -1.02
C ARG A 264 6.27 -4.60 -0.97
N CYS A 265 7.34 -3.93 -0.53
CA CYS A 265 8.65 -4.54 -0.32
C CYS A 265 9.22 -4.15 1.05
N GLY A 266 9.41 -5.12 1.94
CA GLY A 266 10.20 -4.96 3.18
C GLY A 266 11.66 -5.30 2.95
N VAL A 267 12.52 -4.82 3.87
CA VAL A 267 13.97 -4.91 3.74
C VAL A 267 14.60 -5.31 5.06
N VAL A 268 15.52 -6.28 5.01
CA VAL A 268 16.43 -6.62 6.11
C VAL A 268 17.86 -6.49 5.59
N ASP A 269 18.72 -5.80 6.34
CA ASP A 269 20.11 -5.60 5.93
C ASP A 269 20.98 -6.83 6.14
N ASN A 270 22.21 -6.80 5.61
CA ASN A 270 23.21 -7.87 5.73
C ASN A 270 23.67 -8.16 7.18
N THR A 271 23.30 -7.34 8.16
CA THR A 271 23.55 -7.59 9.59
C THR A 271 22.34 -8.16 10.32
N GLY A 272 21.24 -8.38 9.60
CA GLY A 272 20.01 -8.93 10.14
C GLY A 272 19.09 -7.90 10.79
N GLU A 273 19.33 -6.60 10.59
CA GLU A 273 18.45 -5.55 11.10
C GLU A 273 17.38 -5.22 10.07
N GLU A 274 16.12 -5.23 10.48
CA GLU A 274 15.01 -4.74 9.67
C GLU A 274 15.15 -3.23 9.41
N ILE A 275 14.90 -2.83 8.16
CA ILE A 275 14.86 -1.42 7.79
C ILE A 275 13.41 -1.07 7.48
N PHE A 276 12.81 -0.22 8.33
CA PHE A 276 11.47 0.31 8.08
C PHE A 276 11.41 1.01 6.71
N ALA A 277 10.28 0.81 6.01
CA ALA A 277 10.13 1.26 4.63
C ALA A 277 10.32 2.77 4.45
N ASP A 278 9.96 3.59 5.45
CA ASP A 278 10.20 5.02 5.41
C ASP A 278 11.70 5.36 5.36
N LYS A 279 12.56 4.64 6.12
CA LYS A 279 14.03 4.77 6.03
C LYS A 279 14.58 4.24 4.72
N VAL A 280 14.04 3.13 4.20
CA VAL A 280 14.37 2.66 2.84
C VAL A 280 14.08 3.73 1.80
N GLY A 281 12.92 4.40 1.91
CA GLY A 281 12.56 5.51 1.04
C GLY A 281 13.54 6.69 1.14
N VAL A 282 14.08 7.02 2.31
CA VAL A 282 15.12 8.06 2.45
C VAL A 282 16.42 7.64 1.74
N MET A 283 16.84 6.37 1.87
CA MET A 283 18.01 5.86 1.16
C MET A 283 17.83 5.93 -0.36
N LEU A 284 16.67 5.49 -0.86
CA LEU A 284 16.32 5.57 -2.28
C LEU A 284 16.25 7.02 -2.75
N ALA A 285 15.67 7.93 -1.95
CA ALA A 285 15.61 9.35 -2.27
C ALA A 285 17.01 9.97 -2.42
N ARG A 286 17.97 9.61 -1.56
CA ARG A 286 19.37 10.07 -1.66
C ARG A 286 20.04 9.58 -2.95
N ASP A 287 19.85 8.32 -3.28
CA ASP A 287 20.38 7.70 -4.50
C ASP A 287 19.78 8.35 -5.76
N MET A 288 18.46 8.46 -5.82
CA MET A 288 17.76 9.09 -6.95
C MET A 288 18.12 10.56 -7.12
N SER A 289 18.23 11.31 -6.01
CA SER A 289 18.61 12.73 -6.01
C SER A 289 20.07 12.95 -6.39
N ALA A 290 20.95 11.95 -6.24
CA ALA A 290 22.33 12.02 -6.70
C ALA A 290 22.43 11.99 -8.23
N ILE A 291 21.49 11.32 -8.90
CA ILE A 291 21.50 11.12 -10.37
C ILE A 291 20.42 11.92 -11.11
N HIS A 292 19.44 12.48 -10.40
CA HIS A 292 18.41 13.37 -10.94
C HIS A 292 18.40 14.71 -10.22
N LYS A 293 18.70 15.79 -10.95
CA LYS A 293 18.62 17.16 -10.43
C LYS A 293 17.17 17.54 -10.12
N GLU A 294 16.99 18.39 -9.11
CA GLU A 294 15.68 18.92 -8.69
C GLU A 294 14.65 17.83 -8.37
N ALA A 295 15.12 16.68 -7.89
CA ALA A 295 14.30 15.55 -7.48
C ALA A 295 13.19 15.99 -6.51
N GLN A 296 11.97 15.56 -6.81
CA GLN A 296 10.80 15.77 -5.96
C GLN A 296 10.25 14.45 -5.48
N PHE A 297 9.83 14.40 -4.22
CA PHE A 297 9.24 13.21 -3.61
C PHE A 297 7.96 13.55 -2.87
N VAL A 298 7.01 12.61 -2.91
CA VAL A 298 5.80 12.65 -2.07
C VAL A 298 5.96 11.61 -0.98
N VAL A 299 5.67 11.98 0.27
CA VAL A 299 5.93 11.11 1.42
C VAL A 299 4.69 11.09 2.31
N ASP A 300 4.24 9.94 2.80
CA ASP A 300 3.08 9.95 3.70
C ASP A 300 3.41 10.56 5.07
N VAL A 301 2.41 11.13 5.71
CA VAL A 301 2.57 11.79 7.02
C VAL A 301 3.09 10.84 8.13
N LYS A 302 3.01 9.51 7.99
CA LYS A 302 3.56 8.56 8.97
C LYS A 302 5.09 8.42 8.88
N SER A 303 5.68 8.75 7.74
CA SER A 303 7.10 8.51 7.47
C SER A 303 8.01 9.46 8.26
N THR A 304 9.21 8.96 8.58
CA THR A 304 10.30 9.68 9.25
C THR A 304 10.50 11.12 8.76
N GLY A 305 10.83 12.03 9.69
CA GLY A 305 11.20 13.42 9.41
C GLY A 305 12.45 13.56 8.53
N LEU A 306 13.26 12.50 8.43
CA LEU A 306 14.52 12.48 7.69
C LEU A 306 14.37 12.89 6.23
N PHE A 307 13.24 12.66 5.57
CA PHE A 307 13.04 13.12 4.19
C PHE A 307 13.27 14.64 4.02
N VAL A 308 13.03 15.44 5.06
CA VAL A 308 13.23 16.90 5.04
C VAL A 308 14.50 17.32 5.79
N THR A 309 14.89 16.58 6.84
CA THR A 309 16.01 16.96 7.72
C THR A 309 17.34 16.31 7.35
N ASP A 310 17.36 15.36 6.42
CA ASP A 310 18.57 14.67 6.02
C ASP A 310 19.56 15.61 5.30
N PRO A 311 20.82 15.72 5.77
CA PRO A 311 21.78 16.67 5.22
C PRO A 311 22.20 16.36 3.78
N VAL A 312 22.14 15.09 3.35
CA VAL A 312 22.48 14.71 1.96
C VAL A 312 21.36 15.14 1.03
N LEU A 313 20.10 14.85 1.37
CA LEU A 313 18.94 15.32 0.59
C LEU A 313 18.87 16.84 0.49
N GLN A 314 19.11 17.55 1.61
CA GLN A 314 19.17 19.02 1.62
C GLN A 314 20.28 19.55 0.71
N LYS A 315 21.50 18.97 0.78
CA LYS A 315 22.62 19.34 -0.08
C LYS A 315 22.35 19.06 -1.56
N GLN A 316 21.62 17.98 -1.86
CA GLN A 316 21.21 17.63 -3.23
C GLN A 316 20.03 18.49 -3.73
N GLY A 317 19.41 19.31 -2.87
CA GLY A 317 18.29 20.17 -3.23
C GLY A 317 16.99 19.40 -3.48
N ALA A 318 16.83 18.22 -2.87
CA ALA A 318 15.60 17.43 -2.99
C ALA A 318 14.41 18.18 -2.38
N LYS A 319 13.26 18.16 -3.07
CA LYS A 319 12.01 18.75 -2.57
C LYS A 319 11.09 17.63 -2.10
N VAL A 320 10.53 17.77 -0.91
CA VAL A 320 9.64 16.77 -0.32
C VAL A 320 8.31 17.40 0.04
N ALA A 321 7.22 16.72 -0.30
CA ALA A 321 5.88 17.05 0.15
C ALA A 321 5.29 15.92 0.98
N TYR A 322 4.99 16.19 2.26
CA TYR A 322 4.20 15.28 3.07
C TYR A 322 2.74 15.28 2.62
N TRP A 323 2.13 14.09 2.51
CA TRP A 323 0.78 13.92 1.99
C TRP A 323 -0.04 12.87 2.76
N LYS A 324 -1.34 12.79 2.41
CA LYS A 324 -2.30 11.87 3.02
C LYS A 324 -1.85 10.42 2.82
N THR A 325 -1.87 9.63 3.89
CA THR A 325 -1.59 8.19 3.84
C THR A 325 -2.68 7.46 3.06
N GLY A 326 -2.29 6.44 2.29
CA GLY A 326 -3.18 5.59 1.52
C GLY A 326 -2.75 5.56 0.06
N HIS A 327 -2.57 4.35 -0.47
CA HIS A 327 -1.93 4.11 -1.75
C HIS A 327 -2.56 4.89 -2.92
N SER A 328 -3.90 5.00 -2.99
CA SER A 328 -4.57 5.81 -4.02
C SER A 328 -4.27 7.31 -3.92
N TYR A 329 -4.18 7.88 -2.71
CA TYR A 329 -3.85 9.30 -2.53
C TYR A 329 -2.40 9.58 -2.89
N MET A 330 -1.49 8.71 -2.46
CA MET A 330 -0.06 8.82 -2.73
C MET A 330 0.23 8.66 -4.22
N LYS A 331 -0.37 7.66 -4.86
CA LYS A 331 -0.31 7.45 -6.30
C LYS A 331 -0.74 8.70 -7.08
N ARG A 332 -1.91 9.26 -6.75
CA ARG A 332 -2.44 10.47 -7.38
C ARG A 332 -1.52 11.67 -7.19
N ARG A 333 -1.11 11.95 -5.95
CA ARG A 333 -0.27 13.11 -5.64
C ARG A 333 1.11 13.03 -6.29
N THR A 334 1.70 11.83 -6.32
CA THR A 334 3.00 11.58 -6.97
C THR A 334 2.93 11.89 -8.47
N ASN A 335 1.83 11.50 -9.13
CA ASN A 335 1.59 11.82 -10.54
C ASN A 335 1.32 13.32 -10.76
N GLU A 336 0.40 13.93 -9.99
CA GLU A 336 0.04 15.35 -10.11
C GLU A 336 1.22 16.30 -9.92
N MET A 337 2.13 15.98 -9.00
CA MET A 337 3.32 16.79 -8.74
C MET A 337 4.44 16.55 -9.76
N GLY A 338 4.36 15.49 -10.58
CA GLY A 338 5.49 15.04 -11.39
C GLY A 338 6.69 14.63 -10.54
N ALA A 339 6.45 14.13 -9.32
CA ALA A 339 7.50 13.67 -8.41
C ALA A 339 8.21 12.43 -8.98
N LEU A 340 9.49 12.22 -8.68
CA LEU A 340 10.21 11.02 -9.11
C LEU A 340 9.66 9.76 -8.45
N ALA A 341 9.35 9.88 -7.16
CA ALA A 341 8.78 8.78 -6.39
C ALA A 341 7.87 9.26 -5.26
N GLY A 342 6.91 8.41 -4.90
CA GLY A 342 6.14 8.49 -3.68
C GLY A 342 6.58 7.40 -2.70
N PHE A 343 6.68 7.70 -1.40
CA PHE A 343 7.05 6.73 -0.37
C PHE A 343 6.02 6.69 0.76
N GLU A 344 5.51 5.50 1.07
CA GLU A 344 4.72 5.26 2.28
C GLU A 344 5.47 4.43 3.29
N LYS A 345 5.30 4.75 4.58
CA LYS A 345 5.81 3.92 5.69
C LYS A 345 5.30 2.47 5.63
N SER A 346 4.17 2.24 4.96
CA SER A 346 3.58 0.90 4.78
C SER A 346 4.36 -0.02 3.84
N GLY A 347 5.31 0.50 3.06
CA GLY A 347 6.06 -0.27 2.05
C GLY A 347 5.58 -0.11 0.62
N HIS A 348 4.52 0.65 0.35
CA HIS A 348 4.13 1.02 -1.02
C HIS A 348 5.00 2.16 -1.52
N PHE A 349 5.76 1.93 -2.60
CA PHE A 349 6.54 2.96 -3.28
C PHE A 349 6.06 3.17 -4.72
N PHE A 350 5.84 4.43 -5.08
CA PHE A 350 5.21 4.85 -6.33
C PHE A 350 6.25 5.48 -7.24
N PHE A 351 6.87 4.72 -8.13
CA PHE A 351 7.92 5.24 -8.99
C PHE A 351 7.34 5.79 -10.30
N ASN A 352 7.57 7.07 -10.59
CA ASN A 352 7.30 7.65 -11.91
C ASN A 352 8.46 7.38 -12.88
N LYS A 353 8.30 7.79 -14.14
CA LYS A 353 9.40 7.74 -15.11
C LYS A 353 10.60 8.55 -14.59
N PRO A 354 11.84 8.06 -14.76
CA PRO A 354 12.23 6.89 -15.56
C PRO A 354 12.18 5.54 -14.83
N PHE A 355 11.90 5.50 -13.53
CA PHE A 355 11.99 4.29 -12.70
C PHE A 355 10.76 3.37 -12.80
N GLY A 356 9.58 3.95 -13.01
CA GLY A 356 8.32 3.22 -13.11
C GLY A 356 7.25 3.98 -13.89
N ARG A 357 5.98 3.62 -13.68
CA ARG A 357 4.82 4.20 -14.38
C ARG A 357 3.79 4.84 -13.44
N GLY A 358 4.21 5.18 -12.23
CA GLY A 358 3.44 5.95 -11.26
C GLY A 358 2.43 5.14 -10.46
N TYR A 359 2.57 3.81 -10.40
CA TYR A 359 1.85 2.93 -9.47
C TYR A 359 2.84 2.28 -8.48
N ASP A 360 2.28 1.76 -7.40
CA ASP A 360 2.94 0.95 -6.39
C ASP A 360 3.31 -0.43 -6.92
N ASP A 361 4.58 -0.80 -6.76
CA ASP A 361 5.13 -2.06 -7.24
C ASP A 361 6.31 -2.51 -6.35
N GLY A 362 6.11 -3.63 -5.63
CA GLY A 362 7.11 -4.19 -4.74
C GLY A 362 8.34 -4.68 -5.50
N LEU A 363 8.18 -5.19 -6.72
CA LEU A 363 9.29 -5.67 -7.56
C LEU A 363 10.11 -4.50 -8.12
N VAL A 364 9.47 -3.40 -8.52
CA VAL A 364 10.20 -2.17 -8.88
C VAL A 364 10.94 -1.60 -7.67
N SER A 365 10.34 -1.67 -6.48
CA SER A 365 11.01 -1.29 -5.22
C SER A 365 12.27 -2.14 -4.98
N ALA A 366 12.16 -3.45 -5.11
CA ALA A 366 13.28 -4.39 -4.99
C ALA A 366 14.38 -4.13 -6.02
N ILE A 367 14.02 -3.87 -7.28
CA ILE A 367 14.96 -3.48 -8.35
C ILE A 367 15.67 -2.17 -8.00
N ALA A 368 14.94 -1.15 -7.54
CA ALA A 368 15.52 0.13 -7.15
C ALA A 368 16.50 -0.01 -5.97
N ILE A 369 16.21 -0.89 -5.01
CA ILE A 369 17.10 -1.21 -3.90
C ILE A 369 18.38 -1.90 -4.39
N CYS A 370 18.26 -2.88 -5.29
CA CYS A 370 19.42 -3.55 -5.88
C CYS A 370 20.28 -2.58 -6.72
N ASP A 371 19.63 -1.72 -7.50
CA ASP A 371 20.28 -0.67 -8.29
C ASP A 371 21.05 0.34 -7.41
N MET A 372 20.48 0.72 -6.26
CA MET A 372 21.15 1.57 -5.27
C MET A 372 22.41 0.87 -4.69
N LEU A 373 22.31 -0.43 -4.37
CA LEU A 373 23.46 -1.22 -3.89
C LEU A 373 24.54 -1.40 -4.97
N ASP A 374 24.15 -1.51 -6.24
CA ASP A 374 25.06 -1.60 -7.38
C ASP A 374 25.82 -0.28 -7.60
N ARG A 375 25.14 0.87 -7.47
CA ARG A 375 25.74 2.21 -7.54
C ARG A 375 26.58 2.60 -6.32
N ALA A 376 26.54 1.82 -5.24
CA ALA A 376 27.29 2.06 -4.01
C ALA A 376 28.42 1.02 -3.80
N PRO A 377 29.46 1.01 -4.65
CA PRO A 377 30.52 0.01 -4.56
C PRO A 377 31.24 0.08 -3.20
N GLY A 378 31.50 -1.09 -2.61
CA GLY A 378 32.16 -1.21 -1.31
C GLY A 378 31.29 -0.84 -0.10
N LYS A 379 30.00 -0.55 -0.29
CA LYS A 379 29.03 -0.33 0.79
C LYS A 379 28.06 -1.50 0.89
N SER A 380 27.81 -1.94 2.12
CA SER A 380 26.77 -2.89 2.46
C SER A 380 25.42 -2.18 2.67
N MET A 381 24.31 -2.93 2.73
CA MET A 381 23.01 -2.35 3.06
C MET A 381 23.03 -1.68 4.45
N ALA A 382 23.69 -2.32 5.42
CA ALA A 382 23.88 -1.77 6.75
C ALA A 382 24.70 -0.46 6.72
N ASP A 383 25.73 -0.34 5.88
CA ASP A 383 26.49 0.91 5.74
C ASP A 383 25.63 2.06 5.20
N LEU A 384 24.76 1.78 4.21
CA LEU A 384 23.86 2.79 3.65
C LEU A 384 22.83 3.25 4.68
N LYS A 385 22.24 2.31 5.42
CA LYS A 385 21.32 2.58 6.52
C LYS A 385 21.99 3.37 7.65
N ASN A 386 23.18 2.94 8.09
CA ASN A 386 23.92 3.57 9.19
C ASN A 386 24.46 4.97 8.83
N ALA A 387 24.49 5.32 7.55
CA ALA A 387 24.81 6.66 7.07
C ALA A 387 23.61 7.64 7.16
N LEU A 388 22.41 7.17 7.51
CA LEU A 388 21.28 8.05 7.85
C LEU A 388 21.48 8.65 9.26
N PRO A 389 21.04 9.89 9.51
CA PRO A 389 21.00 10.42 10.87
C PRO A 389 20.13 9.53 11.77
N LYS A 390 20.61 9.26 12.99
CA LYS A 390 19.87 8.46 13.96
C LYS A 390 18.61 9.21 14.41
N THR A 391 17.48 8.52 14.36
CA THR A 391 16.22 8.95 14.99
C THR A 391 15.69 7.85 15.89
N TRP A 392 14.94 8.23 16.92
CA TRP A 392 14.21 7.33 17.81
C TRP A 392 12.73 7.43 17.46
N SER A 393 12.13 6.30 17.07
CA SER A 393 10.74 6.26 16.60
C SER A 393 9.95 5.20 17.38
N SER A 394 8.69 5.50 17.65
CA SER A 394 7.76 4.48 18.13
C SER A 394 7.44 3.46 17.02
N PRO A 395 7.03 2.23 17.37
CA PRO A 395 6.21 1.43 16.46
C PRO A 395 4.90 2.17 16.14
N THR A 396 4.15 1.67 15.15
CA THR A 396 2.84 2.24 14.83
C THR A 396 1.82 1.84 15.90
N MET A 397 1.42 2.76 16.77
CA MET A 397 0.48 2.49 17.86
C MET A 397 -0.96 2.78 17.42
N SER A 398 -1.90 1.88 17.71
CA SER A 398 -3.27 1.98 17.21
C SER A 398 -4.29 1.85 18.34
N PRO A 399 -4.73 2.96 18.96
CA PRO A 399 -5.79 2.92 19.96
C PRO A 399 -7.15 2.71 19.29
N HIS A 400 -7.98 1.86 19.90
CA HIS A 400 -9.31 1.56 19.36
C HIS A 400 -10.18 2.82 19.29
N CYS A 401 -10.88 3.01 18.17
CA CYS A 401 -11.87 4.07 18.02
C CYS A 401 -12.84 3.70 16.89
N ALA A 402 -14.13 3.55 17.21
CA ALA A 402 -15.12 3.00 16.30
C ALA A 402 -15.21 3.76 14.95
N ASP A 403 -15.54 3.03 13.88
CA ASP A 403 -15.57 3.55 12.50
C ASP A 403 -16.47 4.80 12.37
N GLU A 404 -17.57 4.85 13.14
CA GLU A 404 -18.57 5.91 13.11
C GLU A 404 -18.14 7.21 13.81
N VAL A 405 -17.13 7.16 14.70
CA VAL A 405 -16.75 8.31 15.55
C VAL A 405 -15.31 8.80 15.33
N LYS A 406 -14.41 7.93 14.86
CA LYS A 406 -12.96 8.20 14.79
C LYS A 406 -12.57 9.48 14.03
N TYR A 407 -13.29 9.79 12.94
CA TYR A 407 -13.03 11.00 12.15
C TYR A 407 -13.39 12.27 12.92
N GLY A 408 -14.55 12.28 13.60
CA GLY A 408 -14.97 13.41 14.42
C GLY A 408 -14.07 13.65 15.64
N VAL A 409 -13.47 12.58 16.20
CA VAL A 409 -12.43 12.71 17.24
C VAL A 409 -11.21 13.40 16.68
N ILE A 410 -10.69 12.94 15.54
CA ILE A 410 -9.49 13.51 14.92
C ILE A 410 -9.71 14.97 14.50
N ASP A 411 -10.88 15.35 14.01
CA ASP A 411 -11.19 16.75 13.68
C ASP A 411 -11.08 17.68 14.90
N LYS A 412 -11.47 17.21 16.09
CA LYS A 412 -11.31 17.96 17.35
C LYS A 412 -9.83 18.07 17.75
N VAL A 413 -9.05 17.00 17.58
CA VAL A 413 -7.61 16.97 17.85
C VAL A 413 -6.86 17.92 16.91
N VAL A 414 -7.21 17.96 15.62
CA VAL A 414 -6.65 18.91 14.64
C VAL A 414 -6.89 20.36 15.12
N LYS A 415 -8.14 20.71 15.43
CA LYS A 415 -8.50 22.06 15.92
C LYS A 415 -7.78 22.44 17.20
N HIS A 416 -7.51 21.48 18.08
CA HIS A 416 -6.73 21.71 19.29
C HIS A 416 -5.32 22.20 18.97
N PHE A 417 -4.58 21.49 18.12
CA PHE A 417 -3.21 21.87 17.75
C PHE A 417 -3.14 23.14 16.89
N GLU A 418 -4.10 23.37 15.99
CA GLU A 418 -4.22 24.64 15.26
C GLU A 418 -4.40 25.81 16.24
N GLY A 419 -5.25 25.64 17.25
CA GLY A 419 -5.45 26.62 18.31
C GLY A 419 -4.20 26.87 19.17
N LEU A 420 -3.40 25.84 19.44
CA LEU A 420 -2.12 25.99 20.14
C LEU A 420 -1.11 26.77 19.29
N GLN A 421 -0.98 26.44 18.01
CA GLN A 421 -0.06 27.12 17.09
C GLN A 421 -0.44 28.60 16.94
N ALA A 422 -1.73 28.91 16.76
CA ALA A 422 -2.21 30.27 16.63
C ALA A 422 -1.94 31.15 17.87
N LYS A 423 -1.84 30.53 19.06
CA LYS A 423 -1.53 31.21 20.32
C LYS A 423 -0.02 31.29 20.61
N GLY A 424 0.84 30.73 19.74
CA GLY A 424 2.26 30.58 20.03
C GLY A 424 2.54 29.72 21.27
N ALA A 425 1.63 28.79 21.58
CA ALA A 425 1.78 27.92 22.74
C ALA A 425 2.92 26.92 22.52
N LYS A 426 3.62 26.58 23.61
CA LYS A 426 4.65 25.55 23.60
C LYS A 426 4.05 24.20 23.95
N ILE A 427 4.53 23.16 23.29
CA ILE A 427 4.18 21.77 23.57
C ILE A 427 5.45 21.01 23.95
N GLY A 428 5.42 20.33 25.09
CA GLY A 428 6.61 19.65 25.63
C GLY A 428 7.83 20.57 25.74
N GLY A 429 7.63 21.84 26.12
CA GLY A 429 8.70 22.84 26.26
C GLY A 429 9.19 23.51 24.96
N GLN A 430 8.73 23.07 23.79
CA GLN A 430 9.17 23.56 22.48
C GLN A 430 8.05 24.31 21.75
N SER A 431 8.39 25.28 20.92
CA SER A 431 7.39 25.91 20.02
C SER A 431 7.01 24.94 18.90
N ILE A 432 5.78 25.05 18.41
CA ILE A 432 5.33 24.33 17.21
C ILE A 432 6.01 24.97 16.00
N ARG A 433 6.84 24.19 15.29
CA ARG A 433 7.54 24.61 14.07
C ARG A 433 6.63 24.43 12.86
N ASP A 434 6.08 23.23 12.70
CA ASP A 434 5.23 22.86 11.57
C ASP A 434 3.98 22.12 12.04
N LEU A 435 2.87 22.35 11.33
CA LEU A 435 1.63 21.62 11.51
C LEU A 435 1.12 21.15 10.15
N VAL A 436 1.07 19.82 9.93
CA VAL A 436 0.57 19.22 8.70
C VAL A 436 -0.76 18.53 8.99
N THR A 437 -1.85 19.09 8.46
CA THR A 437 -3.23 18.68 8.77
C THR A 437 -3.94 17.93 7.63
N VAL A 438 -3.21 17.50 6.60
CA VAL A 438 -3.78 16.84 5.40
C VAL A 438 -4.38 15.45 5.69
N ASN A 439 -4.01 14.81 6.80
CA ASN A 439 -4.51 13.49 7.18
C ASN A 439 -4.39 13.26 8.69
N GLY A 440 -5.33 13.84 9.44
CA GLY A 440 -5.19 14.01 10.88
C GLY A 440 -4.24 15.17 11.17
N VAL A 441 -3.42 15.07 12.21
CA VAL A 441 -2.44 16.11 12.53
C VAL A 441 -1.07 15.52 12.80
N ARG A 442 -0.08 15.97 12.03
CA ARG A 442 1.35 15.81 12.32
C ARG A 442 1.89 17.14 12.83
N VAL A 443 2.25 17.16 14.11
CA VAL A 443 2.82 18.32 14.78
C VAL A 443 4.32 18.12 14.94
N THR A 444 5.12 19.08 14.45
CA THR A 444 6.59 19.07 14.55
C THR A 444 7.04 20.27 15.36
N VAL A 445 7.92 20.06 16.34
CA VAL A 445 8.43 21.12 17.20
C VAL A 445 9.84 21.57 16.78
N GLU A 446 10.33 22.66 17.38
CA GLU A 446 11.61 23.30 16.99
C GLU A 446 12.81 22.35 16.99
N ASP A 447 12.90 21.41 17.94
CA ASP A 447 13.98 20.41 18.00
C ASP A 447 13.86 19.30 16.94
N GLY A 448 12.84 19.34 16.10
CA GLY A 448 12.56 18.39 15.03
C GLY A 448 11.79 17.13 15.47
N SER A 449 11.49 16.97 16.76
CA SER A 449 10.60 15.90 17.23
C SER A 449 9.19 16.12 16.72
N TRP A 450 8.49 15.05 16.39
CA TRP A 450 7.14 15.14 15.87
C TRP A 450 6.26 13.99 16.32
N GLY A 451 4.95 14.25 16.30
CA GLY A 451 3.93 13.26 16.57
C GLY A 451 2.77 13.37 15.59
N LEU A 452 2.28 12.22 15.13
CA LEU A 452 1.13 12.08 14.25
C LEU A 452 -0.02 11.44 15.03
N MET A 453 -1.22 12.01 14.86
CA MET A 453 -2.49 11.36 15.23
C MET A 453 -3.44 11.43 14.03
N ARG A 454 -3.94 10.29 13.57
CA ARG A 454 -4.91 10.22 12.47
C ARG A 454 -5.91 9.10 12.63
N ALA A 455 -7.01 9.14 11.88
CA ALA A 455 -7.94 8.02 11.79
C ALA A 455 -7.42 6.98 10.77
N SER A 456 -7.51 5.69 11.10
CA SER A 456 -7.20 4.60 10.16
C SER A 456 -8.27 4.50 9.07
N SER A 457 -7.87 4.31 7.80
CA SER A 457 -8.81 4.15 6.68
C SER A 457 -9.40 2.73 6.62
N ASN A 458 -8.72 1.74 7.20
CA ASN A 458 -9.00 0.32 7.01
C ASN A 458 -9.54 -0.39 8.26
N LYS A 459 -9.28 0.16 9.47
CA LYS A 459 -9.66 -0.43 10.76
C LYS A 459 -10.36 0.60 11.67
N PRO A 460 -11.20 0.17 12.65
CA PRO A 460 -11.81 1.02 13.66
C PRO A 460 -10.80 1.41 14.75
N GLU A 461 -9.76 2.12 14.33
CA GLU A 461 -8.61 2.51 15.15
C GLU A 461 -8.15 3.93 14.75
N LEU A 462 -7.51 4.63 15.69
CA LEU A 462 -6.63 5.74 15.34
C LEU A 462 -5.22 5.20 15.08
N VAL A 463 -4.34 6.04 14.55
CA VAL A 463 -2.93 5.74 14.33
C VAL A 463 -2.12 6.83 14.98
N VAL A 464 -1.18 6.43 15.84
CA VAL A 464 -0.24 7.29 16.55
C VAL A 464 1.18 6.85 16.23
N VAL A 465 2.00 7.80 15.79
CA VAL A 465 3.43 7.61 15.53
C VAL A 465 4.17 8.82 16.07
N VAL A 466 5.26 8.59 16.80
CA VAL A 466 6.16 9.66 17.23
C VAL A 466 7.60 9.35 16.82
N GLU A 467 8.37 10.40 16.60
CA GLU A 467 9.80 10.31 16.35
C GLU A 467 10.51 11.52 16.94
N SER A 468 11.71 11.30 17.47
CA SER A 468 12.63 12.36 17.85
C SER A 468 14.00 12.16 17.21
N PRO A 469 14.63 13.22 16.66
CA PRO A 469 16.04 13.19 16.28
C PRO A 469 16.98 13.50 17.46
N VAL A 470 16.45 13.78 18.66
CA VAL A 470 17.22 14.25 19.82
C VAL A 470 17.62 13.10 20.74
N SER A 471 16.63 12.35 21.24
CA SER A 471 16.86 11.21 22.14
C SER A 471 15.60 10.33 22.24
N GLU A 472 15.78 9.12 22.78
CA GLU A 472 14.68 8.23 23.12
C GLU A 472 13.73 8.84 24.14
N GLN A 473 14.27 9.46 25.20
CA GLN A 473 13.45 10.16 26.19
C GLN A 473 12.60 11.26 25.55
N ARG A 474 13.16 12.00 24.59
CA ARG A 474 12.40 13.05 23.90
C ARG A 474 11.29 12.47 23.02
N MET A 475 11.48 11.30 22.44
CA MET A 475 10.43 10.56 21.73
C MET A 475 9.30 10.15 22.70
N HIS A 476 9.62 9.65 23.88
CA HIS A 476 8.61 9.36 24.92
C HIS A 476 7.88 10.62 25.39
N ASP A 477 8.58 11.74 25.60
CA ASP A 477 7.94 13.02 25.96
C ASP A 477 6.97 13.49 24.88
N MET A 478 7.33 13.31 23.60
CA MET A 478 6.48 13.61 22.46
C MET A 478 5.24 12.71 22.43
N PHE A 479 5.38 11.42 22.76
CA PHE A 479 4.25 10.50 22.90
C PHE A 479 3.31 10.93 24.01
N GLU A 480 3.80 11.17 25.22
CA GLU A 480 2.96 11.58 26.35
C GLU A 480 2.20 12.87 26.05
N MET A 481 2.85 13.80 25.33
CA MET A 481 2.20 15.03 24.88
C MET A 481 1.02 14.75 23.93
N VAL A 482 1.22 14.01 22.83
CA VAL A 482 0.12 13.71 21.90
C VAL A 482 -0.96 12.84 22.53
N ASN A 483 -0.55 11.89 23.38
CA ASN A 483 -1.44 10.99 24.08
C ASN A 483 -2.30 11.75 25.10
N SER A 484 -1.75 12.76 25.80
CA SER A 484 -2.53 13.58 26.73
C SER A 484 -3.71 14.29 26.04
N VAL A 485 -3.54 14.73 24.79
CA VAL A 485 -4.62 15.34 23.98
C VAL A 485 -5.64 14.27 23.58
N LEU A 486 -5.19 13.12 23.06
CA LEU A 486 -6.08 12.02 22.69
C LEU A 486 -6.92 11.52 23.86
N ARG A 487 -6.35 11.42 25.06
CA ARG A 487 -7.03 10.95 26.27
C ARG A 487 -8.07 11.93 26.82
N THR A 488 -8.18 13.14 26.28
CA THR A 488 -9.33 14.03 26.55
C THR A 488 -10.62 13.57 25.83
N HIS A 489 -10.52 12.61 24.92
CA HIS A 489 -11.63 12.05 24.17
C HIS A 489 -11.99 10.63 24.69
N PRO A 490 -13.15 10.46 25.36
CA PRO A 490 -13.56 9.16 25.93
C PRO A 490 -13.80 8.06 24.88
N GLU A 491 -13.96 8.44 23.61
CA GLU A 491 -14.11 7.52 22.47
C GLU A 491 -12.80 6.78 22.10
N VAL A 492 -11.66 7.22 22.64
CA VAL A 492 -10.34 6.62 22.37
C VAL A 492 -10.05 5.54 23.41
N GLY A 493 -10.12 4.28 22.97
CA GLY A 493 -9.89 3.10 23.78
C GLY A 493 -8.42 2.78 24.03
N GLU A 494 -8.15 1.52 24.39
CA GLU A 494 -6.79 1.05 24.63
C GLU A 494 -5.99 0.90 23.33
N TYR A 495 -4.68 1.09 23.46
CA TYR A 495 -3.72 0.81 22.39
C TYR A 495 -3.52 -0.68 22.20
N ASN A 496 -3.38 -1.09 20.94
CA ASN A 496 -2.98 -2.47 20.59
C ASN A 496 -1.54 -2.82 21.00
N GLN A 497 -0.68 -1.81 21.16
CA GLN A 497 0.69 -1.95 21.66
C GLN A 497 1.19 -0.63 22.28
N LYS A 498 2.22 -0.68 23.13
CA LYS A 498 2.74 0.46 23.90
C LYS A 498 4.25 0.58 23.72
N ILE A 499 4.78 1.80 23.89
CA ILE A 499 6.23 2.10 23.93
C ILE A 499 6.76 2.12 25.36
#